data_AF-A0A5N5W898-F1
#
_entry.id   AF-A0A5N5W898-F1
#
_cell.length_a   1.000
_cell.length_b   1.000
_cell.length_c   1.000
_cell.angle_alpha   90.00
_cell.angle_beta   90.00
_cell.angle_gamma   90.00
#
_symmetry.space_group_name_H-M   'P 1'
#
loop_
_entity.id
_entity.type
_entity.pdbx_description
1 polymer ?
#
loop_
_entity_poly.entity_id
_entity_poly.type
_entity_poly.pdbx_seq_one_letter_code
_entity_poly.pdbx_strand_id
1 'polypeptide(L)' 'MYHWNTGATSVVEGRFKVNLKPNGTTVVVATGSVVSGAFAGATTVQTKILPNVGLLDCLAPRGMTGAGGPVSMTVTG' A
#
# COMPACT_ATOMS: atom_id res chain seq x y z
N MET A 1 0.64 -1.90 10.49
CA MET A 1 -0.46 -2.46 11.30
C MET A 1 -1.77 -2.15 10.59
N TYR A 2 -2.67 -3.12 10.50
CA TYR A 2 -4.01 -2.96 9.91
C TYR A 2 -5.06 -3.00 11.01
N HIS A 3 -6.09 -2.19 10.84
CA HIS A 3 -7.26 -2.14 11.71
C HIS A 3 -8.48 -2.60 10.89
N TRP A 4 -9.17 -3.62 11.38
CA TRP A 4 -10.35 -4.18 10.74
C TRP A 4 -11.61 -3.51 11.26
N ASN A 5 -12.67 -3.51 10.45
CA ASN A 5 -13.98 -3.00 10.86
C ASN A 5 -14.62 -3.82 12.01
N THR A 6 -14.10 -5.01 12.30
CA THR A 6 -14.46 -5.84 13.46
C THR A 6 -13.79 -5.38 14.76
N GLY A 7 -12.91 -4.37 14.71
CA GLY A 7 -12.09 -3.93 15.84
C GLY A 7 -10.81 -4.75 16.05
N ALA A 8 -10.66 -5.88 15.35
CA ALA A 8 -9.42 -6.65 15.37
C ALA A 8 -8.27 -5.90 14.67
N THR A 9 -7.04 -6.35 14.93
CA THR A 9 -5.84 -5.79 14.27
C THR A 9 -4.96 -6.89 13.70
N SER A 10 -4.14 -6.56 12.70
CA SER A 10 -3.11 -7.46 12.16
C SER A 10 -1.78 -6.70 12.02
N VAL A 11 -0.69 -7.31 12.48
CA VAL A 11 0.66 -6.82 12.20
C VAL A 11 1.22 -7.63 11.03
N VAL A 12 1.60 -6.93 9.97
CA VAL A 12 2.16 -7.53 8.76
C VAL A 12 3.60 -7.07 8.61
N GLU A 13 4.50 -8.02 8.49
CA GLU A 13 5.89 -7.78 8.09
C GLU A 13 6.05 -8.18 6.64
N GLY A 14 6.60 -7.28 5.82
CA GLY A 14 6.63 -7.50 4.38
C GLY A 14 7.71 -6.69 3.70
N ARG A 15 7.83 -6.93 2.40
CA ARG A 15 8.80 -6.28 1.51
C ARG A 15 8.13 -5.90 0.20
N PHE A 16 8.61 -4.83 -0.42
CA PHE A 16 8.21 -4.45 -1.76
C PHE A 16 8.72 -5.46 -2.78
N LYS A 17 7.84 -5.88 -3.69
CA LYS A 17 8.16 -6.75 -4.83
C LYS A 17 8.19 -5.97 -6.14
N VAL A 18 7.28 -5.01 -6.29
CA VAL A 18 7.13 -4.19 -7.49
C VAL A 18 6.99 -2.72 -7.08
N ASN A 19 7.67 -1.83 -7.78
CA ASN A 19 7.54 -0.39 -7.66
C ASN A 19 7.68 0.24 -9.06
N LEU A 20 6.55 0.39 -9.74
CA LEU A 20 6.49 0.96 -11.10
C LEU A 20 5.93 2.37 -11.04
N LYS A 21 6.34 3.20 -12.01
CA LYS A 21 5.87 4.58 -12.15
C LYS A 21 5.41 4.91 -13.59
N PRO A 22 4.55 4.09 -14.23
CA PRO A 22 4.09 4.37 -15.59
C PRO A 22 3.36 5.72 -15.62
N ASN A 23 3.78 6.61 -16.52
CA ASN A 23 3.18 7.94 -16.69
C ASN A 23 3.03 8.71 -15.37
N GLY A 24 3.98 8.53 -14.44
CA GLY A 24 3.98 9.18 -13.13
C GLY A 24 3.05 8.55 -12.08
N THR A 25 2.24 7.55 -12.43
CA THR A 25 1.38 6.82 -11.48
C THR A 25 2.19 5.81 -10.70
N THR A 26 2.22 5.92 -9.37
CA THR A 26 2.98 4.97 -8.53
C THR A 26 2.16 3.71 -8.30
N VAL A 27 2.67 2.57 -8.77
CA VAL A 27 2.10 1.24 -8.56
C VAL A 27 3.06 0.41 -7.72
N VAL A 28 2.65 0.05 -6.51
CA VAL A 28 3.45 -0.71 -5.56
C VAL A 28 2.77 -2.03 -5.23
N VAL A 29 3.50 -3.14 -5.40
CA VAL A 29 3.07 -4.45 -4.90
C VAL A 29 4.00 -4.86 -3.78
N ALA A 30 3.43 -5.17 -2.62
CA ALA A 30 4.13 -5.68 -1.45
C ALA A 30 3.62 -7.08 -1.09
N THR A 31 4.53 -7.94 -0.64
CA THR A 31 4.20 -9.25 -0.09
C THR A 31 4.66 -9.31 1.36
N GLY A 32 3.88 -9.93 2.24
CA GLY A 32 4.25 -10.06 3.64
C GLY A 32 3.53 -11.20 4.36
N SER A 33 3.91 -11.43 5.61
CA SER A 33 3.30 -12.39 6.52
C SER A 33 2.64 -11.66 7.68
N VAL A 34 1.49 -12.14 8.12
CA VAL A 34 0.83 -11.65 9.33
C VAL A 34 1.53 -12.29 10.54
N VAL A 35 2.27 -11.49 11.29
CA VAL A 35 3.07 -11.96 12.44
C VAL A 35 2.30 -11.94 13.76
N SER A 36 1.21 -11.17 13.85
CA SER A 36 0.33 -11.19 15.02
C SER A 36 -1.05 -10.62 14.72
N GLY A 37 -2.03 -10.96 15.57
CA GLY A 37 -3.42 -10.51 15.47
C GLY A 37 -4.29 -11.40 14.60
N ALA A 38 -5.35 -10.83 14.02
CA ALA A 38 -6.24 -11.55 13.11
C ALA A 38 -5.45 -12.07 11.90
N PHE A 39 -5.74 -13.29 11.46
CA PHE A 39 -5.05 -13.97 10.35
C PHE A 39 -3.56 -14.25 10.59
N ALA A 40 -3.10 -14.33 11.86
CA ALA A 40 -1.73 -14.71 12.17
C ALA A 40 -1.32 -16.02 11.45
N GLY A 41 -0.12 -16.02 10.85
CA GLY A 41 0.38 -17.11 10.02
C GLY A 41 -0.01 -17.01 8.54
N ALA A 42 -0.99 -16.17 8.18
CA ALA A 42 -1.36 -15.96 6.79
C ALA A 42 -0.32 -15.13 6.03
N THR A 43 -0.31 -15.31 4.72
CA THR A 43 0.42 -14.49 3.75
C THR A 43 -0.47 -13.38 3.20
N THR A 44 0.16 -12.31 2.74
CA THR A 44 -0.53 -11.12 2.23
C THR A 44 0.09 -10.67 0.92
N VAL A 45 -0.76 -10.24 -0.01
CA VAL A 45 -0.38 -9.49 -1.20
C VAL A 45 -1.13 -8.17 -1.15
N GLN A 46 -0.41 -7.07 -1.17
CA GLN A 46 -0.99 -5.73 -1.20
C GLN A 46 -0.59 -5.00 -2.47
N THR A 47 -1.56 -4.41 -3.16
CA THR A 47 -1.35 -3.54 -4.31
C THR A 47 -1.81 -2.13 -3.96
N LYS A 48 -0.94 -1.14 -4.17
CA LYS A 48 -1.26 0.29 -4.02
C LYS A 48 -1.12 0.96 -5.37
N ILE A 49 -2.12 1.74 -5.75
CA ILE A 49 -2.08 2.59 -6.93
C ILE A 49 -2.28 4.01 -6.45
N LEU A 50 -1.28 4.87 -6.68
CA LEU A 50 -1.34 6.30 -6.39
C LEU A 50 -1.27 7.04 -7.74
N PRO A 51 -2.43 7.36 -8.34
CA PRO A 51 -2.50 8.11 -9.58
C PRO A 51 -1.82 9.47 -9.43
N ASN A 52 -1.16 9.90 -10.49
CA ASN A 52 -0.68 11.26 -10.56
C ASN A 52 -1.80 12.17 -11.05
N VAL A 53 -2.37 12.98 -10.15
CA VAL A 53 -3.45 13.93 -10.46
C VAL A 53 -2.95 15.34 -10.74
N GLY A 54 -1.64 15.58 -10.64
CA GLY A 54 -1.03 16.91 -10.71
C GLY A 54 0.47 16.82 -11.02
N LEU A 55 0.83 16.40 -12.25
CA LEU A 55 2.23 16.20 -12.64
C LEU A 55 3.10 17.45 -12.44
N LEU A 56 2.51 18.64 -12.58
CA LEU A 56 3.20 19.91 -12.42
C LEU A 56 3.30 20.37 -10.96
N ASP A 57 2.61 19.71 -10.02
CA ASP A 57 2.67 20.08 -8.59
C ASP A 57 4.07 19.87 -8.03
N CYS A 58 4.86 18.97 -8.62
CA CYS A 58 6.29 18.80 -8.32
C CYS A 58 7.13 20.05 -8.65
N LEU A 59 6.65 20.92 -9.56
CA LEU A 59 7.34 22.14 -9.98
C LEU A 59 6.88 23.38 -9.19
N ALA A 60 5.78 23.28 -8.44
CA ALA A 60 5.33 24.37 -7.59
C ALA A 60 6.32 24.59 -6.42
N PRO A 61 6.48 25.81 -5.89
CA PRO A 61 7.42 26.09 -4.79
C PRO A 61 7.22 25.20 -3.55
N ARG A 62 5.97 24.79 -3.26
CA ARG A 62 5.64 23.87 -2.16
C ARG A 62 5.88 22.39 -2.48
N GLY A 63 6.07 22.05 -3.75
CA GLY A 63 6.11 20.69 -4.26
C GLY A 63 4.80 19.91 -4.05
N MET A 64 4.81 18.63 -4.41
CA MET A 64 3.74 17.69 -4.11
C MET A 64 3.89 17.18 -2.67
N THR A 65 2.90 17.44 -1.81
CA THR A 65 2.94 17.05 -0.38
C THR A 65 2.17 15.77 -0.07
N GLY A 66 1.41 15.24 -1.02
CA GLY A 66 0.66 14.00 -0.84
C GLY A 66 0.08 13.47 -2.14
N ALA A 67 -0.16 12.17 -2.17
CA ALA A 67 -0.90 11.48 -3.21
C ALA A 67 -1.76 10.40 -2.55
N GLY A 68 -2.95 10.16 -3.10
CA GLY A 68 -3.90 9.17 -2.60
C GLY A 68 -4.38 8.27 -3.73
N GLY A 69 -4.90 7.11 -3.37
CA GLY A 69 -5.46 6.19 -4.34
C GLY A 69 -5.83 4.85 -3.72
N PRO A 70 -6.37 3.93 -4.54
CA PRO A 70 -6.88 2.67 -4.04
C PRO A 70 -5.75 1.76 -3.53
N VAL A 71 -6.09 1.01 -2.49
CA VAL A 71 -5.28 -0.07 -1.94
C VAL A 71 -6.14 -1.32 -1.91
N SER A 72 -5.64 -2.42 -2.49
CA SER A 72 -6.21 -3.74 -2.34
C SER A 72 -5.26 -4.64 -1.57
N MET A 73 -5.83 -5.55 -0.78
CA MET A 73 -5.07 -6.52 0.00
C MET A 73 -5.78 -7.87 -0.08
N THR A 74 -5.01 -8.89 -0.44
CA THR A 74 -5.42 -10.29 -0.37
C THR A 74 -4.68 -10.95 0.78
N VAL A 75 -5.42 -11.69 1.59
CA VAL A 75 -4.89 -12.50 2.70
C VAL A 75 -5.14 -13.97 2.37
N THR A 76 -4.14 -14.82 2.51
CA THR A 76 -4.22 -16.25 2.19
C THR A 76 -3.50 -17.05 3.27
N GLY A 77 -4.20 -18.00 3.88
CA GLY A 77 -3.69 -18.86 4.95
C GLY A 77 -4.41 -20.19 4.97
#